data_AF-A0A1H8BTB3-F1
#
_entry.id   AF-A0A1H8BTB3-F1
#
_cell.length_a   1.000
_cell.length_b   1.000
_cell.length_c   1.000
_cell.angle_alpha   90.00
_cell.angle_beta   90.00
_cell.angle_gamma   90.00
#
_symmetry.space_group_name_H-M   'P 1'
#
loop_
_entity.id
_entity.type
_entity.pdbx_description
1 polymer ?
#
loop_
_entity_poly.entity_id
_entity_poly.type
_entity_poly.pdbx_seq_one_letter_code
_entity_poly.pdbx_strand_id
1 'polypeptide(L)'
;MDSPLRPASTLCRSPDGDADDGNALPSGVAEPTLAEFFAATVTDGAVTGFVCSQLAAVVASGKPVLWVQDRLTQRETGKPFPPGLPQGLKLILVTVNRAVDVVWSMEEGLNCSAVGAVLGEVWGDPAALDFTATKRLAMRAEAHGIPALLIRRAAQPNLSAARQRWRIASLPARLDPDDNRAPGAALWQADLFRARGRAPGQWVAGPGPAGVVLSHHLHMETGHSPALRATG
;
A
#
# COMPACT_ATOMS: atom_id res chain seq x y z
N MET A 1 -42.85 -3.17 -26.10
CA MET A 1 -42.46 -2.98 -24.68
C MET A 1 -41.01 -3.37 -24.60
N ASP A 2 -40.17 -2.37 -24.80
CA ASP A 2 -38.77 -2.50 -25.23
C ASP A 2 -37.86 -2.18 -24.05
N SER A 3 -36.87 -3.03 -23.80
CA SER A 3 -35.98 -2.99 -22.64
C SER A 3 -34.64 -2.40 -23.08
N PRO A 4 -34.08 -1.34 -22.45
CA PRO A 4 -32.80 -0.83 -22.89
C PRO A 4 -31.66 -1.72 -22.39
N LEU A 5 -30.88 -2.22 -23.34
CA LEU A 5 -29.58 -2.86 -23.18
C LEU A 5 -28.60 -1.93 -22.44
N ARG A 6 -27.89 -2.47 -21.45
CA ARG A 6 -26.73 -1.83 -20.79
C ARG A 6 -25.56 -1.72 -21.78
N PRO A 7 -24.82 -0.59 -21.84
CA PRO A 7 -23.57 -0.57 -22.57
C PRO A 7 -22.46 -1.30 -21.79
N ALA A 8 -21.73 -2.16 -22.50
CA ALA A 8 -20.47 -2.73 -22.07
C ALA A 8 -19.40 -1.62 -22.06
N SER A 9 -18.71 -1.44 -20.93
CA SER A 9 -17.56 -0.52 -20.83
C SER A 9 -16.35 -1.17 -21.49
N THR A 10 -16.20 -0.94 -22.79
CA THR A 10 -14.98 -1.24 -23.54
C THR A 10 -13.88 -0.29 -23.07
N LEU A 11 -12.88 -0.82 -22.37
CA LEU A 11 -11.60 -0.15 -22.17
C LEU A 11 -10.94 0.01 -23.54
N CYS A 12 -10.99 1.22 -24.08
CA CYS A 12 -10.22 1.59 -25.27
C CYS A 12 -8.75 1.63 -24.87
N ARG A 13 -7.96 0.65 -25.33
CA ARG A 13 -6.50 0.71 -25.28
C ARG A 13 -6.05 1.36 -26.58
N SER A 14 -5.58 2.60 -26.52
CA SER A 14 -4.91 3.24 -27.65
C SER A 14 -3.58 2.53 -27.95
N PRO A 15 -3.22 2.29 -29.22
CA PRO A 15 -1.98 1.65 -29.59
C PRO A 15 -0.98 2.70 -30.06
N ASP A 16 -0.37 3.45 -29.13
CA ASP A 16 0.80 4.27 -29.46
C ASP A 16 1.81 4.17 -28.32
N GLY A 17 3.05 3.87 -28.70
CA GLY A 17 4.16 3.69 -27.79
C GLY A 17 4.64 5.04 -27.27
N ASP A 18 4.19 5.40 -26.08
CA ASP A 18 4.78 6.51 -25.35
C ASP A 18 6.08 6.06 -24.68
N ALA A 19 7.16 6.75 -25.04
CA ALA A 19 8.42 6.68 -24.34
C ALA A 19 8.21 7.03 -22.85
N ASP A 20 8.81 6.22 -21.99
CA ASP A 20 8.79 6.35 -20.53
C ASP A 20 9.53 7.63 -20.12
N ASP A 21 8.84 8.77 -20.14
CA ASP A 21 9.26 9.97 -19.42
C ASP A 21 9.23 9.60 -17.93
N GLY A 22 10.42 9.41 -17.32
CA GLY A 22 10.65 8.92 -15.94
C GLY A 22 10.07 9.75 -14.79
N ASN A 23 8.99 10.48 -15.05
CA ASN A 23 8.17 11.28 -14.15
C ASN A 23 6.66 10.95 -14.25
N ALA A 24 6.24 10.07 -15.16
CA ALA A 24 4.86 9.59 -15.20
C ALA A 24 4.56 8.69 -14.00
N LEU A 25 3.55 9.11 -13.22
CA LEU A 25 3.12 8.44 -11.99
C LEU A 25 3.00 6.92 -12.22
N PRO A 26 3.62 6.06 -11.40
CA PRO A 26 3.17 4.68 -11.35
C PRO A 26 1.69 4.76 -10.97
N SER A 27 0.81 4.30 -11.85
CA SER A 27 -0.57 4.03 -11.49
C SER A 27 -0.51 3.27 -10.17
N GLY A 28 -1.06 3.87 -9.11
CA GLY A 28 -0.93 3.37 -7.75
C GLY A 28 -1.35 1.90 -7.69
N VAL A 29 -1.04 1.24 -6.58
CA VAL A 29 -1.28 -0.19 -6.31
C VAL A 29 -2.79 -0.58 -6.29
N ALA A 30 -3.64 0.21 -6.92
CA ALA A 30 -5.08 0.07 -7.09
C ALA A 30 -5.50 -0.85 -8.26
N GLU A 31 -4.56 -1.53 -8.93
CA GLU A 31 -4.94 -2.62 -9.83
C GLU A 31 -5.67 -3.72 -9.04
N PRO A 32 -6.73 -4.34 -9.59
CA PRO A 32 -7.50 -5.37 -8.91
C PRO A 32 -6.71 -6.69 -8.86
N THR A 33 -5.64 -6.72 -8.09
CA THR A 33 -4.75 -7.86 -7.89
C THR A 33 -4.22 -7.85 -6.46
N LEU A 34 -3.37 -8.84 -6.12
CA LEU A 34 -2.70 -8.88 -4.82
C LEU A 34 -1.40 -8.09 -4.83
N ALA A 35 -1.26 -7.16 -3.89
CA ALA A 35 -0.02 -6.50 -3.56
C ALA A 35 0.39 -6.73 -2.09
N GLU A 36 1.67 -7.02 -1.89
CA GLU A 36 2.25 -7.18 -0.56
C GLU A 36 3.13 -5.99 -0.18
N PHE A 37 3.06 -5.60 1.09
CA PHE A 37 3.83 -4.50 1.66
C PHE A 37 4.53 -4.97 2.92
N PHE A 38 5.84 -5.10 2.85
CA PHE A 38 6.68 -5.53 3.96
C PHE A 38 7.17 -4.29 4.73
N ALA A 39 6.91 -4.26 6.02
CA ALA A 39 7.50 -3.25 6.90
C ALA A 39 9.00 -3.55 7.08
N ALA A 40 9.88 -2.58 6.79
CA ALA A 40 11.31 -2.73 7.01
C ALA A 40 11.65 -2.88 8.49
N THR A 41 10.92 -2.15 9.34
CA THR A 41 10.94 -2.25 10.80
C THR A 41 9.54 -2.57 11.29
N VAL A 42 9.45 -3.47 12.28
CA VAL A 42 8.21 -4.17 12.61
C VAL A 42 7.07 -3.22 13.04
N THR A 43 7.40 -2.25 13.89
CA THR A 43 6.47 -1.26 14.44
C THR A 43 6.38 0.02 13.62
N ASP A 44 6.96 0.05 12.41
CA ASP A 44 6.97 1.24 11.58
C ASP A 44 5.57 1.52 11.00
N GLY A 45 5.08 2.74 11.22
CA GLY A 45 3.82 3.24 10.66
C GLY A 45 3.92 3.58 9.17
N ALA A 46 5.12 3.66 8.60
CA ALA A 46 5.36 3.98 7.19
C ALA A 46 4.60 3.07 6.23
N VAL A 47 4.60 1.76 6.49
CA VAL A 47 3.88 0.78 5.65
C VAL A 47 2.38 1.08 5.60
N THR A 48 1.80 1.47 6.74
CA THR A 48 0.39 1.82 6.86
C THR A 48 0.10 3.12 6.13
N GLY A 49 0.90 4.17 6.37
CA GLY A 49 0.76 5.45 5.68
C GLY A 49 0.86 5.31 4.16
N PHE A 50 1.87 4.55 3.70
CA PHE A 50 2.05 4.25 2.28
C PHE A 50 0.85 3.51 1.70
N VAL A 51 0.39 2.42 2.31
CA VAL A 51 -0.78 1.67 1.82
C VAL A 51 -2.03 2.55 1.80
N CYS A 52 -2.27 3.35 2.84
CA CYS A 52 -3.41 4.25 2.90
C CYS A 52 -3.35 5.33 1.81
N SER A 53 -2.16 5.84 1.49
CA SER A 53 -1.98 6.83 0.41
C SER A 53 -2.33 6.27 -0.99
N GLN A 54 -2.38 4.94 -1.16
CA GLN A 54 -2.80 4.29 -2.40
C GLN A 54 -4.33 4.16 -2.57
N LEU A 55 -5.12 4.54 -1.55
CA LEU A 55 -6.57 4.31 -1.52
C LEU A 55 -7.39 5.47 -2.13
N ALA A 56 -6.77 6.44 -2.80
CA ALA A 56 -7.45 7.61 -3.34
C ALA A 56 -8.63 7.25 -4.28
N ALA A 57 -8.45 6.24 -5.15
CA ALA A 57 -9.52 5.76 -6.02
C ALA A 57 -10.69 5.13 -5.23
N VAL A 58 -10.40 4.44 -4.12
CA VAL A 58 -11.43 3.87 -3.24
C VAL A 58 -12.19 4.96 -2.52
N VAL A 59 -11.50 5.98 -2.01
CA VAL A 59 -12.11 7.18 -1.41
C VAL A 59 -13.05 7.85 -2.42
N ALA A 60 -12.60 8.06 -3.65
CA ALA A 60 -13.40 8.65 -4.72
C ALA A 60 -14.64 7.81 -5.06
N SER A 61 -14.54 6.48 -5.00
CA SER A 61 -15.69 5.58 -5.21
C SER A 61 -16.74 5.62 -4.09
N GLY A 62 -16.37 6.14 -2.90
CA GLY A 62 -17.23 6.18 -1.72
C GLY A 62 -17.51 4.81 -1.07
N LYS A 63 -16.90 3.73 -1.56
CA LYS A 63 -16.99 2.38 -1.00
C LYS A 63 -16.03 2.20 0.20
N PRO A 64 -16.39 1.40 1.20
CA PRO A 64 -15.50 1.12 2.33
C PRO A 64 -14.33 0.22 1.97
N VAL A 65 -13.24 0.36 2.72
CA VAL A 65 -12.16 -0.62 2.79
C VAL A 65 -12.45 -1.59 3.92
N LEU A 66 -12.38 -2.89 3.62
CA LEU A 66 -12.38 -3.93 4.65
C LEU A 66 -10.96 -4.13 5.15
N TRP A 67 -10.68 -3.78 6.40
CA TRP A 67 -9.37 -3.98 7.02
C TRP A 67 -9.46 -5.10 8.05
N VAL A 68 -8.71 -6.18 7.83
CA VAL A 68 -8.70 -7.35 8.68
C VAL A 68 -7.37 -7.46 9.42
N GLN A 69 -7.41 -7.52 10.75
CA GLN A 69 -6.22 -7.71 11.60
C GLN A 69 -6.39 -8.96 12.47
N ASP A 70 -5.33 -9.76 12.62
CA ASP A 70 -5.29 -10.79 13.65
C ASP A 70 -4.92 -10.23 15.04
N ARG A 71 -5.14 -11.03 16.07
CA ARG A 71 -4.91 -10.64 17.47
C ARG A 71 -3.45 -10.23 17.74
N LEU A 72 -2.48 -10.87 17.10
CA LEU A 72 -1.06 -10.57 17.33
C LEU A 72 -0.70 -9.25 16.68
N THR A 73 -1.04 -9.06 15.40
CA THR A 73 -0.86 -7.78 14.70
C THR A 73 -1.45 -6.62 15.51
N GLN A 74 -2.71 -6.75 15.93
CA GLN A 74 -3.37 -5.70 16.70
C GLN A 74 -2.66 -5.37 18.03
N ARG A 75 -2.08 -6.37 18.69
CA ARG A 75 -1.36 -6.14 19.95
C ARG A 75 -0.06 -5.39 19.74
N GLU A 76 0.62 -5.67 18.64
CA GLU A 76 1.96 -5.14 18.37
C GLU A 76 1.93 -3.80 17.62
N THR A 77 0.91 -3.56 16.80
CA THR A 77 0.81 -2.35 15.95
C THR A 77 -0.44 -1.51 16.22
N GLY A 78 -1.32 -1.97 17.10
CA GLY A 78 -2.55 -1.29 17.44
C GLY A 78 -3.63 -1.45 16.37
N LYS A 79 -4.63 -0.57 16.47
CA LYS A 79 -5.74 -0.47 15.50
C LYS A 79 -5.55 0.77 14.64
N PRO A 80 -6.09 0.78 13.41
CA PRO A 80 -6.14 1.99 12.60
C PRO A 80 -6.80 3.13 13.38
N PHE A 81 -6.12 4.27 13.47
CA PHE A 81 -6.62 5.47 14.12
C PHE A 81 -7.34 6.34 13.09
N PRO A 82 -8.69 6.43 13.10
CA PRO A 82 -9.43 7.07 12.00
C PRO A 82 -9.00 8.50 11.67
N PRO A 83 -8.68 9.39 12.64
CA PRO A 83 -8.20 10.73 12.33
C PRO A 83 -6.85 10.79 11.59
N GLY A 84 -6.06 9.72 11.64
CA GLY A 84 -4.80 9.61 10.89
C GLY A 84 -4.95 8.98 9.49
N LEU A 85 -6.17 8.61 9.10
CA LEU A 85 -6.45 8.03 7.79
C LEU A 85 -6.81 9.12 6.76
N PRO A 86 -6.67 8.84 5.44
CA PRO A 86 -7.09 9.76 4.40
C PRO A 86 -8.53 10.23 4.60
N GLN A 87 -8.75 11.53 4.43
CA GLN A 87 -10.08 12.13 4.56
C GLN A 87 -11.07 11.45 3.61
N GLY A 88 -12.26 11.11 4.13
CA GLY A 88 -13.31 10.44 3.35
C GLY A 88 -13.16 8.93 3.22
N LEU A 89 -12.06 8.34 3.73
CA LEU A 89 -11.90 6.89 3.77
C LEU A 89 -12.94 6.27 4.72
N LYS A 90 -13.83 5.45 4.16
CA LYS A 90 -14.76 4.62 4.95
C LYS A 90 -14.08 3.31 5.29
N LEU A 91 -14.16 2.88 6.54
CA LEU A 91 -13.46 1.70 7.04
C LEU A 91 -14.44 0.72 7.69
N ILE A 92 -14.31 -0.56 7.35
CA ILE A 92 -14.86 -1.68 8.11
C ILE A 92 -13.67 -2.42 8.73
N LEU A 93 -13.48 -2.28 10.04
CA LEU A 93 -12.41 -2.97 10.76
C LEU A 93 -12.93 -4.32 11.26
N VAL A 94 -12.30 -5.41 10.82
CA VAL A 94 -12.56 -6.78 11.29
C VAL A 94 -11.37 -7.25 12.09
N THR A 95 -11.64 -7.71 13.31
CA THR A 95 -10.61 -8.22 14.22
C THR A 95 -10.84 -9.70 14.44
N VAL A 96 -9.84 -10.53 14.14
CA VAL A 96 -9.93 -11.98 14.25
C VAL A 96 -8.82 -12.51 15.15
N ASN A 97 -8.94 -13.76 15.58
CA ASN A 97 -7.98 -14.34 16.52
C ASN A 97 -6.71 -14.86 15.85
N ARG A 98 -6.80 -15.40 14.63
CA ARG A 98 -5.71 -16.11 13.97
C ARG A 98 -5.49 -15.60 12.55
N ALA A 99 -4.25 -15.69 12.06
CA ALA A 99 -3.92 -15.32 10.68
C ALA A 99 -4.71 -16.10 9.61
N VAL A 100 -5.11 -17.35 9.88
CA VAL A 100 -5.99 -18.11 8.95
C VAL A 100 -7.35 -17.43 8.77
N ASP A 101 -7.88 -16.83 9.83
CA ASP A 101 -9.15 -16.12 9.79
C ASP A 101 -9.00 -14.77 9.07
N VAL A 102 -7.79 -14.18 9.06
CA VAL A 102 -7.48 -13.00 8.24
C VAL A 102 -7.60 -13.35 6.77
N VAL A 103 -6.89 -14.40 6.34
CA VAL A 103 -6.92 -14.87 4.96
C VAL A 103 -8.35 -15.22 4.53
N TRP A 104 -9.09 -15.97 5.36
CA TRP A 104 -10.48 -16.31 5.07
C TRP A 104 -11.38 -15.07 4.94
N SER A 105 -11.26 -14.12 5.87
CA SER A 105 -12.05 -12.88 5.84
C SER A 105 -11.71 -12.01 4.63
N MET A 106 -10.43 -11.99 4.21
CA MET A 106 -10.03 -11.30 3.00
C MET A 106 -10.69 -11.92 1.77
N GLU A 107 -10.70 -13.25 1.69
CA GLU A 107 -11.34 -13.97 0.58
C GLU A 107 -12.83 -13.67 0.47
N GLU A 108 -13.55 -13.63 1.58
CA GLU A 108 -14.97 -13.29 1.60
C GLU A 108 -15.21 -11.81 1.28
N GLY A 109 -14.33 -10.93 1.76
CA GLY A 109 -14.34 -9.51 1.39
C GLY A 109 -14.17 -9.30 -0.12
N LEU A 110 -13.28 -10.06 -0.77
CA LEU A 110 -13.05 -9.97 -2.22
C LEU A 110 -14.23 -10.48 -3.04
N ASN A 111 -15.15 -11.24 -2.44
CA ASN A 111 -16.40 -11.68 -3.09
C ASN A 111 -17.54 -10.66 -2.92
N CYS A 112 -17.33 -9.57 -2.18
CA CYS A 112 -18.35 -8.57 -1.86
C CYS A 112 -18.18 -7.30 -2.71
N SER A 113 -19.06 -7.07 -3.69
CA SER A 113 -18.99 -5.89 -4.56
C SER A 113 -19.25 -4.55 -3.85
N ALA A 114 -19.70 -4.58 -2.60
CA ALA A 114 -19.95 -3.39 -1.79
C ALA A 114 -18.66 -2.76 -1.22
N VAL A 115 -17.56 -3.51 -1.11
CA VAL A 115 -16.26 -2.96 -0.68
C VAL A 115 -15.46 -2.43 -1.87
N GLY A 116 -14.60 -1.46 -1.63
CA GLY A 116 -13.71 -0.87 -2.65
C GLY A 116 -12.30 -1.44 -2.63
N ALA A 117 -11.86 -1.98 -1.49
CA ALA A 117 -10.61 -2.73 -1.34
C ALA A 117 -10.67 -3.64 -0.12
N VAL A 118 -9.79 -4.64 -0.10
CA VAL A 118 -9.58 -5.53 1.04
C VAL A 118 -8.13 -5.43 1.49
N LEU A 119 -7.93 -5.05 2.74
CA LEU A 119 -6.63 -4.89 3.38
C LEU A 119 -6.48 -5.93 4.51
N GLY A 120 -5.53 -6.85 4.36
CA GLY A 120 -5.11 -7.74 5.43
C GLY A 120 -3.83 -7.25 6.09
N GLU A 121 -3.73 -7.42 7.40
CA GLU A 121 -2.49 -7.18 8.14
C GLU A 121 -2.13 -8.44 8.93
N VAL A 122 -0.95 -8.99 8.63
CA VAL A 122 -0.49 -10.27 9.16
C VAL A 122 0.90 -10.14 9.76
N TRP A 123 1.03 -10.63 10.99
CA TRP A 123 2.30 -10.75 11.70
C TRP A 123 3.01 -12.05 11.35
N GLY A 124 4.30 -11.96 11.03
CA GLY A 124 5.17 -13.07 10.74
C GLY A 124 4.85 -13.80 9.43
N ASP A 125 5.25 -15.07 9.40
CA ASP A 125 5.07 -16.00 8.28
C ASP A 125 4.18 -17.18 8.71
N PRO A 126 2.88 -16.95 9.00
CA PRO A 126 1.99 -18.01 9.40
C PRO A 126 1.78 -18.99 8.26
N ALA A 127 1.75 -20.29 8.56
CA ALA A 127 1.53 -21.35 7.55
C ALA A 127 0.23 -21.20 6.74
N ALA A 128 -0.77 -20.50 7.30
CA ALA A 128 -2.02 -20.22 6.61
C ALA A 128 -1.89 -19.24 5.44
N LEU A 129 -0.80 -18.46 5.38
CA LEU A 129 -0.49 -17.52 4.30
C LEU A 129 0.58 -18.12 3.38
N ASP A 130 0.26 -19.27 2.80
CA ASP A 130 1.13 -19.96 1.85
C ASP A 130 0.95 -19.43 0.41
N PHE A 131 1.70 -20.02 -0.53
CA PHE A 131 1.59 -19.66 -1.95
C PHE A 131 0.17 -19.91 -2.50
N THR A 132 -0.51 -20.96 -2.04
CA THR A 132 -1.87 -21.31 -2.48
C THR A 132 -2.88 -20.26 -2.04
N ALA A 133 -2.79 -19.81 -0.79
CA ALA A 133 -3.61 -18.74 -0.24
C ALA A 133 -3.38 -17.42 -0.98
N THR A 134 -2.12 -17.01 -1.17
CA THR A 134 -1.81 -15.77 -1.91
C THR A 134 -2.27 -15.83 -3.37
N LYS A 135 -2.17 -17.00 -4.01
CA LYS A 135 -2.70 -17.23 -5.37
C LYS A 135 -4.23 -17.10 -5.41
N ARG A 136 -4.93 -17.66 -4.43
CA ARG A 136 -6.39 -17.56 -4.33
C ARG A 136 -6.85 -16.12 -4.13
N LEU A 137 -6.16 -15.35 -3.27
CA LEU A 137 -6.41 -13.92 -3.08
C LEU A 137 -6.20 -13.14 -4.39
N ALA A 138 -5.08 -13.35 -5.08
CA ALA A 138 -4.81 -12.67 -6.35
C ALA A 138 -5.88 -12.98 -7.41
N MET A 139 -6.28 -14.25 -7.55
CA MET A 139 -7.31 -14.65 -8.50
C MET A 139 -8.69 -14.06 -8.16
N ARG A 140 -9.08 -14.02 -6.88
CA ARG A 140 -10.35 -13.40 -6.46
C ARG A 140 -10.32 -11.89 -6.70
N ALA A 141 -9.22 -11.23 -6.36
CA ALA A 141 -9.05 -9.80 -6.62
C ALA A 141 -9.24 -9.47 -8.11
N GLU A 142 -8.58 -10.23 -8.98
CA GLU A 142 -8.67 -10.08 -10.44
C GLU A 142 -10.08 -10.41 -10.97
N ALA A 143 -10.73 -11.45 -10.45
CA ALA A 143 -12.06 -11.87 -10.89
C ALA A 143 -13.17 -10.87 -10.51
N HIS A 144 -13.07 -10.24 -9.34
CA HIS A 144 -14.10 -9.33 -8.82
C HIS A 144 -13.78 -7.85 -9.02
N GLY A 145 -12.60 -7.51 -9.54
CA GLY A 145 -12.21 -6.12 -9.75
C GLY A 145 -11.96 -5.36 -8.44
N ILE A 146 -11.56 -6.06 -7.37
CA ILE A 146 -11.33 -5.47 -6.04
C ILE A 146 -9.86 -5.68 -5.66
N PRO A 147 -9.09 -4.61 -5.38
CA PRO A 147 -7.69 -4.75 -4.98
C PRO A 147 -7.55 -5.44 -3.62
N ALA A 148 -6.60 -6.38 -3.56
CA ALA A 148 -6.19 -7.06 -2.34
C ALA A 148 -4.82 -6.51 -1.89
N LEU A 149 -4.81 -5.89 -0.73
CA LEU A 149 -3.63 -5.27 -0.13
C LEU A 149 -3.24 -6.10 1.11
N LEU A 150 -1.97 -6.48 1.22
CA LEU A 150 -1.50 -7.30 2.32
C LEU A 150 -0.28 -6.67 2.99
N ILE A 151 -0.46 -6.14 4.19
CA ILE A 151 0.63 -5.66 5.03
C ILE A 151 1.23 -6.86 5.77
N ARG A 152 2.54 -7.04 5.60
CA ARG A 152 3.35 -8.11 6.17
C ARG A 152 4.31 -7.48 7.18
N ARG A 153 4.15 -7.80 8.48
CA ARG A 153 5.03 -7.31 9.56
C ARG A 153 5.84 -8.45 10.14
N ALA A 154 7.07 -8.16 10.58
CA ALA A 154 7.98 -9.18 11.13
C ALA A 154 8.09 -10.44 10.23
N ALA A 155 8.00 -10.26 8.92
CA ALA A 155 7.81 -11.32 7.94
C ALA A 155 8.90 -11.27 6.85
N GLN A 156 9.22 -12.44 6.31
CA GLN A 156 10.14 -12.56 5.18
C GLN A 156 9.38 -12.58 3.84
N PRO A 157 10.00 -12.11 2.74
CA PRO A 157 9.39 -12.10 1.41
C PRO A 157 9.37 -13.49 0.76
N ASN A 158 8.73 -14.46 1.40
CA ASN A 158 8.54 -15.84 0.97
C ASN A 158 7.80 -15.98 -0.37
N LEU A 159 7.69 -17.20 -0.90
CA LEU A 159 6.98 -17.45 -2.17
C LEU A 159 5.54 -16.93 -2.11
N SER A 160 5.16 -16.11 -3.08
CA SER A 160 3.87 -15.42 -3.13
C SER A 160 3.42 -15.19 -4.57
N ALA A 161 2.12 -15.20 -4.79
CA ALA A 161 1.49 -14.88 -6.07
C ALA A 161 1.21 -13.38 -6.27
N ALA A 162 1.58 -12.53 -5.31
CA ALA A 162 1.40 -11.08 -5.41
C ALA A 162 2.09 -10.51 -6.65
N ARG A 163 1.38 -9.66 -7.40
CA ARG A 163 1.87 -9.01 -8.62
C ARG A 163 2.87 -7.91 -8.30
N GLN A 164 2.76 -7.32 -7.12
CA GLN A 164 3.64 -6.26 -6.64
C GLN A 164 4.03 -6.56 -5.19
N ARG A 165 5.32 -6.42 -4.89
CA ARG A 165 5.85 -6.64 -3.54
C ARG A 165 6.78 -5.51 -3.19
N TRP A 166 6.40 -4.80 -2.14
CA TRP A 166 7.04 -3.57 -1.70
C TRP A 166 7.72 -3.81 -0.35
N ARG A 167 8.87 -3.19 -0.15
CA ARG A 167 9.46 -2.97 1.17
C ARG A 167 9.35 -1.48 1.48
N ILE A 168 8.75 -1.16 2.63
CA ILE A 168 8.48 0.21 3.04
C ILE A 168 9.22 0.52 4.34
N ALA A 169 9.91 1.65 4.39
CA ALA A 169 10.58 2.17 5.59
C ALA A 169 10.26 3.65 5.78
N SER A 170 10.20 4.13 7.01
CA SER A 170 10.16 5.56 7.31
C SER A 170 11.44 6.25 6.86
N LEU A 171 11.32 7.45 6.31
CA LEU A 171 12.42 8.38 6.13
C LEU A 171 12.22 9.58 7.07
N PRO A 172 13.29 10.33 7.40
CA PRO A 172 13.16 11.60 8.09
C PRO A 172 12.15 12.50 7.37
N ALA A 173 11.20 13.06 8.12
CA ALA A 173 10.24 14.01 7.58
C ALA A 173 10.96 15.26 7.06
N ARG A 174 10.36 15.93 6.07
CA ARG A 174 10.82 17.28 5.71
C ARG A 174 10.56 18.23 6.88
N LEU A 175 11.36 19.28 6.99
CA LEU A 175 11.08 20.36 7.94
C LEU A 175 9.73 20.99 7.59
N ASP A 176 8.95 21.30 8.62
CA ASP A 176 7.75 22.11 8.46
C ASP A 176 8.18 23.56 8.13
N PRO A 177 7.61 24.20 7.09
CA PRO A 177 7.97 25.56 6.70
C PRO A 177 7.67 26.61 7.77
N ASP A 178 6.67 26.35 8.61
CA ASP A 178 6.12 27.31 9.57
C ASP A 178 6.64 27.06 11.00
N ASP A 179 7.02 25.83 11.35
CA ASP A 179 7.64 25.48 12.65
C ASP A 179 8.72 24.40 12.55
N ASN A 180 9.99 24.79 12.68
CA ASN A 180 11.13 23.84 12.62
C ASN A 180 11.17 22.82 13.77
N ARG A 181 10.30 22.93 14.79
CA ARG A 181 10.13 21.97 15.88
C ARG A 181 8.95 21.03 15.64
N ALA A 182 8.08 21.34 14.69
CA ALA A 182 6.98 20.48 14.29
C ALA A 182 7.46 19.35 13.36
N PRO A 183 6.88 18.15 13.48
CA PRO A 183 7.11 17.11 12.48
C PRO A 183 6.46 17.53 11.17
N GLY A 184 7.26 17.74 10.11
CA GLY A 184 6.72 18.04 8.80
C GLY A 184 6.18 16.79 8.08
N ALA A 185 5.97 16.89 6.76
CA ALA A 185 5.33 15.84 5.99
C ALA A 185 6.08 14.50 6.05
N ALA A 186 5.34 13.42 6.33
CA ALA A 186 5.88 12.07 6.39
C ALA A 186 6.48 11.66 5.04
N LEU A 187 7.69 11.08 5.10
CA LEU A 187 8.36 10.49 3.95
C LEU A 187 8.61 9.01 4.19
N TRP A 188 8.58 8.23 3.11
CA TRP A 188 8.80 6.79 3.14
C TRP A 188 9.75 6.38 2.03
N GLN A 189 10.65 5.45 2.31
CA GLN A 189 11.38 4.73 1.28
C GLN A 189 10.47 3.61 0.78
N ALA A 190 10.12 3.63 -0.50
CA ALA A 190 9.35 2.57 -1.15
C ALA A 190 10.24 1.80 -2.13
N ASP A 191 10.48 0.53 -1.84
CA ASP A 191 11.30 -0.38 -2.65
C ASP A 191 10.39 -1.48 -3.26
N LEU A 192 10.07 -1.36 -4.54
CA LEU A 192 9.36 -2.39 -5.31
C LEU A 192 10.37 -3.44 -5.76
N PHE A 193 10.64 -4.42 -4.90
CA PHE A 193 11.63 -5.44 -5.20
C PHE A 193 11.10 -6.57 -6.10
N ARG A 194 9.77 -6.65 -6.31
CA ARG A 194 9.16 -7.57 -7.28
C ARG A 194 7.91 -6.97 -7.91
N ALA A 195 7.84 -6.98 -9.23
CA ALA A 195 6.66 -6.58 -9.98
C ALA A 195 6.46 -7.48 -11.21
N ARG A 196 5.21 -7.65 -11.65
CA ARG A 196 4.88 -8.21 -12.96
C ARG A 196 4.41 -7.08 -13.88
N GLY A 197 5.00 -6.99 -15.08
CA GLY A 197 4.65 -5.95 -16.06
C GLY A 197 5.39 -4.62 -15.88
N ARG A 198 6.36 -4.53 -14.96
CA ARG A 198 7.28 -3.40 -14.83
C ARG A 198 8.59 -3.78 -14.14
N ALA A 199 9.60 -2.95 -14.30
CA ALA A 199 10.88 -3.11 -13.61
C ALA A 199 10.73 -2.81 -12.10
N PRO A 200 11.41 -3.60 -11.24
CA PRO A 200 11.69 -3.22 -9.86
C PRO A 200 12.35 -1.84 -9.76
N GLY A 201 12.17 -1.16 -8.63
CA GLY A 201 12.73 0.17 -8.43
C GLY A 201 12.56 0.69 -7.01
N GLN A 202 13.16 1.83 -6.74
CA GLN A 202 13.15 2.46 -5.42
C GLN A 202 12.81 3.95 -5.54
N TRP A 203 11.94 4.43 -4.65
CA TRP A 203 11.45 5.81 -4.63
C TRP A 203 11.37 6.37 -3.22
N VAL A 204 11.45 7.69 -3.12
CA VAL A 204 10.94 8.42 -1.96
C VAL A 204 9.46 8.67 -2.19
N ALA A 205 8.65 8.20 -1.26
CA ALA A 205 7.21 8.39 -1.24
C ALA A 205 6.82 9.41 -0.18
N GLY A 206 5.77 10.18 -0.44
CA GLY A 206 5.11 11.03 0.55
C GLY A 206 3.63 11.18 0.24
N PRO A 207 2.82 11.67 1.18
CA PRO A 207 1.43 12.00 0.90
C PRO A 207 1.35 13.21 -0.04
N GLY A 208 0.36 13.21 -0.93
CA GLY A 208 0.01 14.30 -1.81
C GLY A 208 -1.51 14.47 -1.96
N PRO A 209 -1.96 15.54 -2.65
CA PRO A 209 -3.37 15.93 -2.70
C PRO A 209 -4.29 14.89 -3.37
N ALA A 210 -3.74 13.99 -4.18
CA ALA A 210 -4.46 12.93 -4.88
C ALA A 210 -4.03 11.50 -4.47
N GLY A 211 -3.30 11.34 -3.35
CA GLY A 211 -2.78 10.03 -2.91
C GLY A 211 -1.28 10.06 -2.64
N VAL A 212 -0.54 9.04 -3.09
CA VAL A 212 0.91 8.98 -2.92
C VAL A 212 1.63 9.79 -4.01
N VAL A 213 2.71 10.48 -3.63
CA VAL A 213 3.68 11.07 -4.55
C VAL A 213 4.96 10.26 -4.46
N LEU A 214 5.42 9.70 -5.58
CA LEU A 214 6.72 9.03 -5.67
C LEU A 214 7.70 9.92 -6.42
N SER A 215 8.92 10.01 -5.92
CA SER A 215 10.01 10.75 -6.55
C SER A 215 11.24 9.85 -6.69
N HIS A 216 11.86 9.88 -7.87
CA HIS A 216 13.14 9.23 -8.15
C HIS A 216 14.26 10.06 -7.50
N HIS A 217 15.03 9.44 -6.61
CA HIS A 217 16.20 9.94 -5.88
C HIS A 217 16.03 10.70 -4.56
N LEU A 218 16.82 10.26 -3.57
CA LEU A 218 17.46 11.08 -2.54
C LEU A 218 18.89 11.38 -2.98
N HIS A 219 19.19 12.62 -3.33
CA HIS A 219 20.47 13.18 -2.87
C HIS A 219 20.25 13.56 -1.41
N MET A 220 20.58 12.64 -0.50
CA MET A 220 20.84 13.01 0.88
C MET A 220 22.23 13.64 0.87
N GLU A 221 22.31 14.97 0.80
CA GLU A 221 23.52 15.65 1.21
C GLU A 221 23.74 15.30 2.68
N THR A 222 24.65 14.38 2.91
CA THR A 222 25.20 14.13 4.24
C THR A 222 25.91 15.42 4.59
N GLY A 223 25.30 16.25 5.44
CA GLY A 223 25.91 17.47 5.94
C GLY A 223 27.25 17.13 6.61
N HIS A 224 28.32 17.21 5.84
CA HIS A 224 29.67 17.15 6.34
C HIS A 224 29.89 18.48 7.04
N SER A 225 29.79 18.49 8.37
CA SER A 225 30.23 19.62 9.19
C SER A 225 31.77 19.64 9.12
N PRO A 226 32.42 20.62 8.45
CA PRO A 226 33.88 20.68 8.50
C PRO A 226 34.27 21.12 9.90
N ALA A 227 35.04 20.24 10.57
CA ALA A 227 35.63 20.48 11.87
C ALA A 227 36.31 21.86 11.91
N LEU A 228 35.90 22.66 12.89
CA LEU A 228 36.58 23.87 13.31
C LEU A 228 38.03 23.49 13.67
N ARG A 229 38.99 23.78 12.79
CA ARG A 229 40.41 23.67 13.11
C ARG A 229 40.75 24.78 14.09
N ALA A 230 41.05 24.40 15.31
CA ALA A 230 41.81 25.21 16.24
C ALA A 230 43.27 25.27 15.77
N THR A 231 43.72 26.47 15.45
CA THR A 231 45.13 26.91 15.45
C THR A 231 45.05 28.30 16.09
N GLY A 232 45.64 28.54 17.25
CA GLY A 232 47.08 28.38 17.50
C GLY A 232 47.71 29.74 17.26
#